data_AF-A0A1Y2GD85-F1
#
_entry.id   AF-A0A1Y2GD85-F1
#
_cell.length_a   1.000
_cell.length_b   1.000
_cell.length_c   1.000
_cell.angle_alpha   90.00
_cell.angle_beta   90.00
_cell.angle_gamma   90.00
#
_symmetry.space_group_name_H-M   'P 1'
#
loop_
_entity.id
_entity.type
_entity.pdbx_description
1 polymer ?
#
loop_
_entity_poly.entity_id
_entity_poly.type
_entity_poly.pdbx_seq_one_letter_code
_entity_poly.pdbx_strand_id
1 'polypeptide(L)'
;MSQDQFHHYIPRFILKSFSDNFQLKPSSIFSPNASGNFTEVPFSKGPVGSKGNSGGDSVGSNRKGNRRKSSGINKRDSREGDKEGGHEAKEQNPIIDFPIYVYRALEKTIAQSDVSRVYGLQNMYQDIAEVDSMRFEKELAKLECTSATFIHKIRSGEELLLTRTQLADFKRFLAIMTYRSECRREQYYECRFDIMTLLSIRKHMSQNNIDRVQDVWFENLKWIIKTPHDEIIKESSALDPKGVKTPMDTMFALSKYKGPIHVAELMDYYNLVCNYVCVWQAEEGSEFILTDKCFGAFEGDMGVCFHNFYVVSPKYVVVLVNRLYMWDLMKTTGLRKSWFGDELHANPDVIYTKKPMRGAEDFTPTDVFKYKRIVVPKEKVYLCNSILLDASPKYITYKSDISMYRSLRYYDKTKEDLFTFKYGYHVLKREVLANLKAKVNRTHCS
;
A
#
# COMPACT_ATOMS: atom_id res chain seq x y z
N MET A 1 3.59 25.57 -27.22
CA MET A 1 4.28 24.42 -26.62
C MET A 1 3.49 24.00 -25.41
N SER A 2 2.95 22.78 -25.39
CA SER A 2 2.26 22.25 -24.20
C SER A 2 3.31 22.07 -23.10
N GLN A 3 3.06 22.65 -21.93
CA GLN A 3 3.91 22.50 -20.76
C GLN A 3 3.85 21.04 -20.29
N ASP A 4 5.00 20.43 -20.02
CA ASP A 4 5.07 19.06 -19.53
C ASP A 4 4.25 18.90 -18.24
N GLN A 5 3.27 18.00 -18.25
CA GLN A 5 2.40 17.73 -17.10
C GLN A 5 2.96 16.56 -16.31
N PHE A 6 3.17 16.74 -15.00
CA PHE A 6 3.74 15.70 -14.13
C PHE A 6 2.69 15.16 -13.16
N HIS A 7 2.27 13.91 -13.38
CA HIS A 7 1.23 13.25 -12.61
C HIS A 7 1.82 12.17 -11.70
N HIS A 8 1.32 12.01 -10.48
CA HIS A 8 1.86 11.02 -9.56
C HIS A 8 0.92 9.81 -9.50
N TYR A 9 1.45 8.61 -9.75
CA TYR A 9 0.70 7.36 -9.53
C TYR A 9 0.87 6.84 -8.10
N ILE A 10 1.80 7.40 -7.33
CA ILE A 10 1.83 7.28 -5.86
C ILE A 10 1.38 8.63 -5.28
N PRO A 11 0.35 8.68 -4.43
CA PRO A 11 -0.17 9.93 -3.89
C PRO A 11 0.91 10.74 -3.17
N ARG A 12 0.92 12.06 -3.35
CA ARG A 12 2.00 12.92 -2.82
C ARG A 12 2.11 12.86 -1.30
N PHE A 13 1.00 12.66 -0.60
CA PHE A 13 1.01 12.52 0.85
C PHE A 13 1.74 11.25 1.33
N ILE A 14 1.78 10.17 0.53
CA ILE A 14 2.57 8.97 0.83
C ILE A 14 4.05 9.29 0.64
N LEU A 15 4.41 9.95 -0.46
CA LEU A 15 5.79 10.33 -0.74
C LEU A 15 6.35 11.24 0.37
N LYS A 16 5.55 12.21 0.81
CA LYS A 16 5.88 13.04 1.98
C LYS A 16 6.03 12.23 3.26
N SER A 17 5.19 11.21 3.46
CA SER A 17 5.26 10.33 4.63
C SER A 17 6.53 9.49 4.70
N PHE A 18 7.13 9.19 3.55
CA PHE A 18 8.46 8.60 3.48
C PHE A 18 9.53 9.64 3.83
N SER A 19 9.45 10.84 3.24
CA SER A 19 10.34 12.00 3.44
C SER A 19 10.41 12.53 4.87
N ASP A 20 9.35 12.37 5.66
CA ASP A 20 9.32 12.86 7.03
C ASP A 20 10.36 12.13 7.92
N ASN A 21 10.98 12.89 8.86
CA ASN A 21 12.03 12.45 9.78
C ASN A 21 11.54 11.42 10.83
N PHE A 22 11.14 10.24 10.38
CA PHE A 22 10.99 9.06 11.22
C PHE A 22 12.38 8.49 11.57
N GLN A 23 12.82 8.61 12.83
CA GLN A 23 14.03 7.93 13.31
C GLN A 23 13.63 6.55 13.85
N LEU A 24 14.13 5.48 13.24
CA LEU A 24 14.16 4.16 13.89
C LEU A 24 15.10 4.28 15.09
N LYS A 25 14.65 3.93 16.30
CA LYS A 25 15.57 3.87 17.43
C LYS A 25 16.55 2.74 17.15
N PRO A 26 17.88 2.96 17.29
CA PRO A 26 18.84 1.87 17.15
C PRO A 26 18.47 0.75 18.13
N SER A 27 18.08 -0.42 17.62
CA SER A 27 17.95 -1.60 18.46
C SER A 27 19.35 -1.92 19.01
N SER A 28 19.48 -2.09 20.32
CA SER A 28 20.73 -2.31 21.09
C SER A 28 21.43 -3.65 20.80
N ILE A 29 21.44 -4.10 19.54
CA ILE A 29 21.91 -5.43 19.11
C ILE A 29 23.29 -5.34 18.41
N PHE A 30 23.82 -4.14 18.20
CA PHE A 30 25.18 -3.97 17.68
C PHE A 30 26.20 -3.85 18.83
N SER A 31 26.61 -5.00 19.36
CA SER A 31 27.94 -5.11 19.99
C SER A 31 28.86 -5.81 18.99
N PRO A 32 29.82 -5.11 18.38
CA PRO A 32 30.85 -5.77 17.58
C PRO A 32 31.71 -6.61 18.51
N ASN A 33 31.80 -7.93 18.27
CA ASN A 33 32.89 -8.70 18.85
C ASN A 33 34.20 -8.23 18.21
N ALA A 34 35.29 -8.24 19.00
CA ALA A 34 36.61 -7.70 18.67
C ALA A 34 37.31 -8.29 17.42
N SER A 35 36.63 -9.13 16.64
CA SER A 35 37.12 -9.76 15.41
C SER A 35 36.47 -9.25 14.12
N GLY A 36 35.54 -8.29 14.16
CA GLY A 36 34.91 -7.74 12.96
C GLY A 36 34.00 -8.72 12.19
N ASN A 37 33.75 -9.91 12.74
CA ASN A 37 32.85 -10.91 12.17
C ASN A 37 31.42 -10.72 12.68
N PHE A 38 30.47 -10.56 11.76
CA PHE A 38 29.04 -10.59 12.05
C PHE A 38 28.65 -12.01 12.47
N THR A 39 28.28 -12.23 13.73
CA THR A 39 27.75 -13.50 14.17
C THR A 39 26.36 -13.72 13.60
N GLU A 40 26.18 -14.85 12.90
CA GLU A 40 24.88 -15.32 12.47
C GLU A 40 24.03 -15.62 13.71
N VAL A 41 22.91 -14.91 13.88
CA VAL A 41 21.86 -15.38 14.76
C VAL A 41 21.09 -16.46 13.99
N PRO A 42 20.97 -17.69 14.50
CA PRO A 42 20.19 -18.72 13.84
C PRO A 42 18.75 -18.25 13.71
N PHE A 43 18.26 -18.15 12.47
CA PHE A 43 16.82 -18.02 12.24
C PHE A 43 16.15 -19.32 12.69
N SER A 44 15.28 -19.25 13.70
CA SER A 44 14.44 -20.38 14.07
C SER A 44 13.67 -20.87 12.85
N LYS A 45 13.75 -22.17 12.57
CA LYS A 45 12.90 -22.82 11.57
C LYS A 45 11.44 -22.57 11.97
N GLY A 46 10.60 -22.17 11.00
CA GLY A 46 9.18 -21.91 11.19
C GLY A 46 8.43 -23.12 11.77
N PRO A 47 7.24 -22.92 12.34
CA PRO A 47 6.61 -23.90 13.22
C PRO A 47 6.10 -25.11 12.44
N VAL A 48 6.68 -26.27 12.73
CA VAL A 48 6.04 -27.57 12.60
C VAL A 48 5.03 -27.69 13.75
N GLY A 49 3.78 -28.03 13.42
CA GLY A 49 2.67 -28.02 14.36
C GLY A 49 2.86 -28.93 15.56
N SER A 50 2.33 -28.52 16.70
CA SER A 50 1.99 -29.44 17.79
C SER A 50 0.85 -28.93 18.65
N LYS A 51 0.07 -29.92 19.07
CA LYS A 51 -1.17 -29.88 19.84
C LYS A 51 -0.97 -29.25 21.21
N GLY A 52 -2.05 -28.68 21.73
CA GLY A 52 -2.07 -27.95 22.99
C GLY A 52 -1.97 -28.83 24.23
N ASN A 53 -1.80 -28.16 25.37
CA ASN A 53 -2.66 -28.39 26.52
C ASN A 53 -2.69 -27.17 27.45
N SER A 54 -3.81 -27.11 28.15
CA SER A 54 -4.36 -26.07 29.01
C SER A 54 -3.75 -25.94 30.41
N GLY A 55 -4.04 -24.80 31.05
CA GLY A 55 -3.99 -24.56 32.49
C GLY A 55 -3.10 -23.36 32.82
N GLY A 56 -3.51 -22.33 33.55
CA GLY A 56 -4.69 -22.01 34.33
C GLY A 56 -4.31 -20.80 35.20
N ASP A 57 -5.29 -19.96 35.54
CA ASP A 57 -5.40 -19.12 36.75
C ASP A 57 -4.25 -18.16 37.12
N SER A 58 -4.40 -16.98 37.73
CA SER A 58 -5.50 -16.09 38.12
C SER A 58 -4.82 -14.92 38.88
N VAL A 59 -5.55 -13.81 39.12
CA VAL A 59 -5.26 -12.75 40.11
C VAL A 59 -4.02 -11.86 39.81
N GLY A 60 -4.01 -10.54 39.89
CA GLY A 60 -4.90 -9.53 40.45
C GLY A 60 -4.04 -8.34 40.92
N SER A 61 -4.71 -7.21 41.17
CA SER A 61 -4.22 -6.01 41.88
C SER A 61 -3.64 -4.83 41.09
N ASN A 62 -4.54 -3.85 40.86
CA ASN A 62 -4.46 -2.46 41.35
C ASN A 62 -3.08 -1.91 41.75
N ARG A 63 -2.73 -0.75 41.16
CA ARG A 63 -2.28 0.40 41.97
C ARG A 63 -2.59 1.75 41.31
N LYS A 64 -3.13 2.62 42.15
CA LYS A 64 -3.58 4.00 41.97
C LYS A 64 -2.42 5.00 41.91
N GLY A 65 -2.72 6.17 41.34
CA GLY A 65 -2.18 7.48 41.75
C GLY A 65 -0.95 7.92 40.95
N ASN A 66 -0.75 9.19 40.59
CA ASN A 66 -1.42 10.40 41.01
C ASN A 66 -1.17 11.52 39.99
N ARG A 67 -2.17 12.40 39.87
CA ARG A 67 -2.10 13.74 39.26
C ARG A 67 -0.92 14.55 39.80
N ARG A 68 -0.30 15.36 38.94
CA ARG A 68 -0.03 16.78 39.23
C ARG A 68 0.06 17.61 37.94
N LYS A 69 -0.82 18.61 37.89
CA LYS A 69 -0.79 19.76 36.98
C LYS A 69 0.28 20.74 37.49
N SER A 70 0.98 21.40 36.58
CA SER A 70 1.40 22.78 36.79
C SER A 70 1.37 23.53 35.46
N SER A 71 0.42 24.47 35.42
CA SER A 71 0.29 25.58 34.49
C SER A 71 1.36 26.64 34.75
N GLY A 72 1.86 27.27 33.70
CA GLY A 72 2.68 28.48 33.78
C GLY A 72 2.64 29.23 32.45
N ILE A 73 1.86 30.30 32.43
CA ILE A 73 1.70 31.29 31.35
C ILE A 73 2.66 32.46 31.62
N ASN A 74 3.29 33.00 30.57
CA ASN A 74 3.71 34.40 30.34
C ASN A 74 4.26 34.43 28.90
N LYS A 75 3.72 35.05 27.85
CA LYS A 75 3.16 36.40 27.55
C LYS A 75 4.22 37.53 27.51
N ARG A 76 4.31 38.16 26.31
CA ARG A 76 4.81 39.51 25.95
C ARG A 76 6.34 39.69 25.87
N ASP A 77 6.94 40.51 25.00
CA ASP A 77 6.47 41.48 24.01
C ASP A 77 7.53 41.71 22.91
N SER A 78 7.05 42.25 21.79
CA SER A 78 7.66 42.86 20.61
C SER A 78 8.90 43.75 20.80
N ARG A 79 9.77 43.79 19.76
CA ARG A 79 10.22 45.05 19.10
C ARG A 79 10.96 44.80 17.78
N GLU A 80 10.50 45.51 16.75
CA GLU A 80 11.16 45.82 15.48
C GLU A 80 12.42 46.68 15.68
N GLY A 81 13.33 46.60 14.72
CA GLY A 81 14.48 47.49 14.60
C GLY A 81 15.41 47.06 13.47
N ASP A 82 15.20 47.64 12.29
CA ASP A 82 16.07 47.58 11.11
C ASP A 82 17.52 48.03 11.41
N LYS A 83 18.50 47.30 10.89
CA LYS A 83 19.77 47.86 10.37
C LYS A 83 20.37 46.97 9.28
N GLU A 84 20.49 47.56 8.10
CA GLU A 84 21.31 47.14 6.97
C GLU A 84 22.81 47.15 7.33
N GLY A 85 23.57 46.26 6.69
CA GLY A 85 25.03 46.24 6.75
C GLY A 85 25.57 44.86 6.33
N GLY A 86 26.00 44.76 5.07
CA GLY A 86 26.23 43.49 4.40
C GLY A 86 27.38 42.63 4.91
N HIS A 87 27.31 41.34 4.59
CA HIS A 87 28.46 40.45 4.44
C HIS A 87 28.10 39.30 3.51
N GLU A 88 28.92 39.16 2.47
CA GLU A 88 29.30 37.92 1.79
C GLU A 88 28.18 36.92 1.41
N ALA A 89 27.95 36.83 0.10
CA ALA A 89 27.24 35.71 -0.51
C ALA A 89 28.00 34.39 -0.25
N LYS A 90 27.73 33.76 0.90
CA LYS A 90 27.93 32.33 1.09
C LYS A 90 26.85 31.63 0.31
N GLU A 91 27.21 31.16 -0.87
CA GLU A 91 26.46 30.16 -1.63
C GLU A 91 26.53 28.82 -0.86
N GLN A 92 25.86 28.76 0.29
CA GLN A 92 25.49 27.51 0.92
C GLN A 92 24.13 27.14 0.34
N ASN A 93 24.15 26.43 -0.79
CA ASN A 93 23.05 25.52 -1.07
C ASN A 93 22.91 24.63 0.16
N PRO A 94 21.80 24.68 0.91
CA PRO A 94 21.61 23.72 1.98
C PRO A 94 21.65 22.35 1.30
N ILE A 95 22.62 21.52 1.68
CA ILE A 95 22.57 20.10 1.37
C ILE A 95 21.30 19.62 2.07
N ILE A 96 20.19 19.58 1.33
CA ILE A 96 18.96 18.96 1.80
C ILE A 96 19.29 17.47 1.77
N ASP A 97 19.84 16.97 2.88
CA ASP A 97 20.08 15.56 3.11
C ASP A 97 18.71 14.91 3.17
N PHE A 98 18.24 14.38 2.04
CA PHE A 98 17.05 13.56 2.01
C PHE A 98 17.43 12.22 2.67
N PRO A 99 16.86 11.86 3.84
CA PRO A 99 17.29 10.69 4.60
C PRO A 99 16.73 9.38 3.99
N ILE A 100 16.61 9.30 2.67
CA ILE A 100 15.93 8.23 1.95
C ILE A 100 16.75 7.82 0.75
N TYR A 101 16.92 6.52 0.61
CA TYR A 101 17.61 5.91 -0.51
C TYR A 101 16.59 5.46 -1.56
N VAL A 102 16.95 5.68 -2.82
CA VAL A 102 16.21 5.21 -3.98
C VAL A 102 17.16 4.37 -4.81
N TYR A 103 16.81 3.11 -5.00
CA TYR A 103 17.47 2.20 -5.92
C TYR A 103 16.71 2.17 -7.25
N ARG A 104 17.41 2.42 -8.36
CA ARG A 104 16.87 2.32 -9.73
C ARG A 104 17.29 0.98 -10.30
N ALA A 105 16.32 0.07 -10.48
CA ALA A 105 16.63 -1.33 -10.78
C ALA A 105 17.33 -1.55 -12.12
N LEU A 106 16.95 -0.76 -13.15
CA LEU A 106 17.54 -0.83 -14.48
C LEU A 106 19.00 -0.35 -14.50
N GLU A 107 19.24 0.80 -13.86
CA GLU A 107 20.56 1.46 -13.79
C GLU A 107 21.48 0.78 -12.76
N LYS A 108 20.89 0.06 -11.80
CA LYS A 108 21.57 -0.55 -10.65
C LYS A 108 22.29 0.48 -9.78
N THR A 109 21.73 1.67 -9.68
CA THR A 109 22.27 2.81 -8.92
C THR A 109 21.46 3.06 -7.64
N ILE A 110 22.13 3.55 -6.59
CA ILE A 110 21.49 4.04 -5.36
C ILE A 110 21.82 5.53 -5.23
N ALA A 111 20.80 6.33 -4.99
CA ALA A 111 20.98 7.75 -4.68
C ALA A 111 20.01 8.18 -3.59
N GLN A 112 20.41 9.19 -2.80
CA GLN A 112 19.45 9.97 -2.04
C GLN A 112 18.73 10.91 -2.99
N SER A 113 17.40 10.90 -2.95
CA SER A 113 16.60 11.65 -3.91
C SER A 113 15.31 12.13 -3.27
N ASP A 114 14.78 13.24 -3.80
CA ASP A 114 13.41 13.64 -3.53
C ASP A 114 12.45 12.63 -4.18
N VAL A 115 11.83 11.82 -3.32
CA VAL A 115 10.91 10.74 -3.69
C VAL A 115 9.72 11.28 -4.51
N SER A 116 9.38 12.57 -4.40
CA SER A 116 8.31 13.19 -5.18
C SER A 116 8.53 13.07 -6.69
N ARG A 117 9.79 13.09 -7.16
CA ARG A 117 10.12 13.01 -8.58
C ARG A 117 10.29 11.59 -9.10
N VAL A 118 10.45 10.61 -8.21
CA VAL A 118 10.73 9.20 -8.60
C VAL A 118 9.46 8.50 -9.09
N TYR A 119 8.32 8.78 -8.45
CA TYR A 119 7.05 8.11 -8.70
C TYR A 119 6.06 8.94 -9.51
N GLY A 120 6.56 9.91 -10.27
CA GLY A 120 5.74 10.66 -11.20
C GLY A 120 5.92 10.19 -12.63
N LEU A 121 4.84 10.32 -13.40
CA LEU A 121 4.76 10.02 -14.81
C LEU A 121 4.48 11.32 -15.56
N GLN A 122 5.37 11.63 -16.49
CA GLN A 122 5.21 12.77 -17.37
C GLN A 122 4.13 12.44 -18.41
N ASN A 123 3.24 13.39 -18.65
CA ASN A 123 2.25 13.37 -19.73
C ASN A 123 1.36 12.13 -19.71
N MET A 124 0.90 11.73 -18.51
CA MET A 124 0.13 10.51 -18.29
C MET A 124 -1.06 10.29 -19.24
N TYR A 125 -1.74 11.39 -19.61
CA TYR A 125 -2.95 11.39 -20.42
C TYR A 125 -2.76 11.92 -21.85
N GLN A 126 -1.52 12.17 -22.28
CA GLN A 126 -1.27 12.89 -23.53
C GLN A 126 -1.77 12.17 -24.79
N ASP A 127 -1.82 10.84 -24.78
CA ASP A 127 -2.20 10.04 -25.95
C ASP A 127 -3.70 9.69 -26.01
N ILE A 128 -4.51 10.34 -25.16
CA ILE A 128 -5.94 10.12 -25.03
C ILE A 128 -6.69 11.24 -25.73
N ALA A 129 -7.78 10.88 -26.41
CA ALA A 129 -8.63 11.83 -27.13
C ALA A 129 -9.55 12.66 -26.20
N GLU A 130 -9.04 13.22 -25.11
CA GLU A 130 -9.80 14.04 -24.15
C GLU A 130 -9.19 15.44 -24.03
N VAL A 131 -10.03 16.47 -24.20
CA VAL A 131 -9.60 17.87 -24.31
C VAL A 131 -9.20 18.48 -22.96
N ASP A 132 -9.77 17.99 -21.85
CA ASP A 132 -9.50 18.52 -20.50
C ASP A 132 -9.22 17.39 -19.49
N SER A 133 -8.05 16.76 -19.64
CA SER A 133 -7.53 15.76 -18.69
C SER A 133 -7.39 16.32 -17.26
N MET A 134 -7.20 17.62 -17.11
CA MET A 134 -7.00 18.29 -15.82
C MET A 134 -8.28 18.35 -14.97
N ARG A 135 -9.46 18.32 -15.59
CA ARG A 135 -10.73 18.18 -14.87
C ARG A 135 -10.78 16.89 -14.03
N PHE A 136 -10.20 15.80 -14.51
CA PHE A 136 -10.18 14.51 -13.82
C PHE A 136 -9.29 14.52 -12.59
N GLU A 137 -8.11 15.15 -12.69
CA GLU A 137 -7.21 15.31 -11.55
C GLU A 137 -7.86 16.12 -10.43
N LYS A 138 -8.71 17.12 -10.76
CA LYS A 138 -9.46 17.87 -9.75
C LYS A 138 -10.49 17.01 -9.00
N GLU A 139 -11.18 16.11 -9.69
CA GLU A 139 -12.13 15.19 -9.05
C GLU A 139 -11.39 14.14 -8.20
N LEU A 140 -10.30 13.57 -8.73
CA LEU A 140 -9.46 12.65 -7.98
C LEU A 140 -8.82 13.31 -6.75
N ALA A 141 -8.42 14.58 -6.83
CA ALA A 141 -7.85 15.31 -5.71
C ALA A 141 -8.80 15.40 -4.51
N LYS A 142 -10.12 15.41 -4.72
CA LYS A 142 -11.10 15.35 -3.62
C LYS A 142 -11.00 14.01 -2.87
N LEU A 143 -10.93 12.89 -3.61
CA LEU A 143 -10.74 11.56 -3.03
C LEU A 143 -9.38 11.41 -2.37
N GLU A 144 -8.33 11.97 -2.98
CA GLU A 144 -6.99 12.00 -2.43
C GLU A 144 -6.96 12.75 -1.08
N CYS A 145 -7.60 13.92 -1.00
CA CYS A 145 -7.67 14.72 0.24
C CYS A 145 -8.36 13.96 1.39
N THR A 146 -9.50 13.32 1.11
CA THR A 146 -10.22 12.50 2.09
C THR A 146 -9.37 11.31 2.54
N SER A 147 -8.71 10.63 1.60
CA SER A 147 -7.86 9.48 1.89
C SER A 147 -6.60 9.87 2.66
N ALA A 148 -5.99 11.01 2.33
CA ALA A 148 -4.84 11.58 3.03
C ALA A 148 -5.15 11.85 4.51
N THR A 149 -6.38 12.28 4.82
CA THR A 149 -6.82 12.48 6.21
C THR A 149 -6.80 11.18 7.00
N PHE A 150 -7.25 10.07 6.41
CA PHE A 150 -7.19 8.77 7.07
C PHE A 150 -5.75 8.27 7.25
N ILE A 151 -4.90 8.43 6.22
CA ILE A 151 -3.49 8.07 6.33
C ILE A 151 -2.75 8.93 7.36
N HIS A 152 -3.10 10.22 7.49
CA HIS A 152 -2.59 11.07 8.54
C HIS A 152 -2.97 10.54 9.93
N LYS A 153 -4.25 10.18 10.14
CA LYS A 153 -4.69 9.51 11.37
C LYS A 153 -3.89 8.23 11.60
N ILE A 154 -3.57 7.46 10.54
CA ILE A 154 -2.69 6.29 10.64
C ILE A 154 -1.30 6.65 11.21
N ARG A 155 -0.78 7.84 10.96
CA ARG A 155 0.56 8.21 11.42
C ARG A 155 0.57 8.90 12.78
N SER A 156 -0.47 9.68 13.11
CA SER A 156 -0.51 10.50 14.32
C SER A 156 -0.74 9.70 15.61
N GLY A 157 -1.13 8.42 15.50
CA GLY A 157 -1.50 7.61 16.66
C GLY A 157 -2.91 7.89 17.17
N GLU A 158 -3.66 8.76 16.48
CA GLU A 158 -5.09 8.98 16.71
C GLU A 158 -5.90 7.70 16.50
N GLU A 159 -7.12 7.71 17.05
CA GLU A 159 -8.09 6.66 16.85
C GLU A 159 -8.49 6.56 15.37
N LEU A 160 -8.48 5.34 14.85
CA LEU A 160 -8.75 5.07 13.45
C LEU A 160 -10.25 4.88 13.23
N LEU A 161 -10.96 5.99 13.17
CA LEU A 161 -12.39 6.02 12.88
C LEU A 161 -12.65 6.43 11.43
N LEU A 162 -13.46 5.62 10.75
CA LEU A 162 -14.03 5.93 9.44
C LEU A 162 -15.53 5.70 9.46
N THR A 163 -16.31 6.64 8.93
CA THR A 163 -17.69 6.33 8.58
C THR A 163 -17.72 5.34 7.41
N ARG A 164 -18.86 4.68 7.19
CA ARG A 164 -19.05 3.80 6.02
C ARG A 164 -18.76 4.52 4.71
N THR A 165 -19.25 5.75 4.55
CA THR A 165 -18.96 6.57 3.37
C THR A 165 -17.46 6.84 3.23
N GLN A 166 -16.78 7.24 4.31
CA GLN A 166 -15.33 7.47 4.25
C GLN A 166 -14.54 6.20 3.93
N LEU A 167 -14.98 5.04 4.45
CA LEU A 167 -14.38 3.74 4.13
C LEU A 167 -14.59 3.38 2.66
N ALA A 168 -15.80 3.59 2.13
CA ALA A 168 -16.14 3.35 0.74
C ALA A 168 -15.31 4.24 -0.20
N ASP A 169 -15.21 5.53 0.11
CA ASP A 169 -14.37 6.48 -0.64
C ASP A 169 -12.89 6.12 -0.58
N PHE A 170 -12.40 5.70 0.60
CA PHE A 170 -11.02 5.26 0.77
C PHE A 170 -10.71 4.00 -0.06
N LYS A 171 -11.61 3.00 -0.06
CA LYS A 171 -11.46 1.80 -0.90
C LYS A 171 -11.52 2.13 -2.39
N ARG A 172 -12.45 3.01 -2.80
CA ARG A 172 -12.54 3.50 -4.17
C ARG A 172 -11.26 4.21 -4.59
N PHE A 173 -10.69 5.04 -3.71
CA PHE A 173 -9.39 5.67 -3.94
C PHE A 173 -8.28 4.64 -4.16
N LEU A 174 -8.17 3.61 -3.30
CA LEU A 174 -7.17 2.55 -3.48
C LEU A 174 -7.36 1.80 -4.81
N ALA A 175 -8.62 1.49 -5.18
CA ALA A 175 -8.94 0.87 -6.46
C ALA A 175 -8.53 1.72 -7.66
N ILE A 176 -8.82 3.02 -7.60
CA ILE A 176 -8.40 4.00 -8.62
C ILE A 176 -6.88 4.02 -8.73
N MET A 177 -6.15 4.09 -7.62
CA MET A 177 -4.69 4.15 -7.67
C MET A 177 -4.08 2.85 -8.24
N THR A 178 -4.67 1.69 -7.93
CA THR A 178 -4.26 0.40 -8.52
C THR A 178 -4.52 0.36 -10.03
N TYR A 179 -5.71 0.78 -10.46
CA TYR A 179 -6.09 0.78 -11.88
C TYR A 179 -5.34 1.84 -12.71
N ARG A 180 -5.04 2.98 -12.09
CA ARG A 180 -4.29 4.10 -12.69
C ARG A 180 -2.79 3.81 -12.76
N SER A 181 -2.29 2.75 -12.11
CA SER A 181 -0.86 2.44 -12.10
C SER A 181 -0.25 2.36 -13.51
N GLU A 182 1.04 2.71 -13.63
CA GLU A 182 1.75 2.68 -14.91
C GLU A 182 1.68 1.31 -15.58
N CYS A 183 1.82 0.23 -14.80
CA CYS A 183 1.72 -1.16 -15.28
C CYS A 183 0.36 -1.45 -15.92
N ARG A 184 -0.74 -1.07 -15.26
CA ARG A 184 -2.09 -1.26 -15.78
C ARG A 184 -2.32 -0.39 -17.01
N ARG A 185 -1.84 0.85 -17.04
CA ARG A 185 -1.90 1.70 -18.25
C ARG A 185 -1.16 1.08 -19.44
N GLU A 186 0.10 0.68 -19.24
CA GLU A 186 0.93 0.02 -20.27
C GLU A 186 0.22 -1.24 -20.82
N GLN A 187 -0.51 -1.98 -19.98
CA GLN A 187 -1.30 -3.13 -20.41
C GLN A 187 -2.29 -2.80 -21.55
N TYR A 188 -2.99 -1.67 -21.46
CA TYR A 188 -3.91 -1.22 -22.52
C TYR A 188 -3.17 -0.65 -23.73
N TYR A 189 -2.06 0.05 -23.51
CA TYR A 189 -1.27 0.65 -24.59
C TYR A 189 -0.57 -0.39 -25.45
N GLU A 190 -0.09 -1.47 -24.84
CA GLU A 190 0.59 -2.59 -25.48
C GLU A 190 -0.35 -3.76 -25.80
N CYS A 191 -1.64 -3.66 -25.45
CA CYS A 191 -2.64 -4.73 -25.62
C CYS A 191 -2.23 -6.08 -24.99
N ARG A 192 -1.57 -6.05 -23.81
CA ARG A 192 -1.10 -7.25 -23.08
C ARG A 192 -2.20 -7.87 -22.23
N PHE A 193 -3.16 -8.52 -22.87
CA PHE A 193 -4.28 -9.19 -22.20
C PHE A 193 -4.31 -10.68 -22.50
N ASP A 194 -4.81 -11.48 -21.55
CA ASP A 194 -5.27 -12.82 -21.88
C ASP A 194 -6.47 -12.76 -22.84
N ILE A 195 -6.76 -13.89 -23.48
CA ILE A 195 -7.79 -13.98 -24.53
C ILE A 195 -9.16 -13.54 -23.99
N MET A 196 -9.53 -13.94 -22.77
CA MET A 196 -10.85 -13.65 -22.22
C MET A 196 -11.01 -12.17 -21.89
N THR A 197 -10.00 -11.56 -21.30
CA THR A 197 -10.00 -10.11 -21.02
C THR A 197 -10.02 -9.30 -22.31
N LEU A 198 -9.25 -9.69 -23.33
CA LEU A 198 -9.25 -8.99 -24.62
C LEU A 198 -10.62 -9.06 -25.31
N LEU A 199 -11.30 -10.21 -25.26
CA LEU A 199 -12.66 -10.35 -25.79
C LEU A 199 -13.65 -9.46 -25.04
N SER A 200 -13.55 -9.39 -23.71
CA SER A 200 -14.35 -8.47 -22.88
C SER A 200 -14.16 -7.01 -23.32
N ILE A 201 -12.91 -6.58 -23.50
CA ILE A 201 -12.57 -5.22 -23.93
C ILE A 201 -13.14 -4.93 -25.32
N ARG A 202 -12.88 -5.79 -26.32
CA ARG A 202 -13.35 -5.59 -27.70
C ARG A 202 -14.87 -5.54 -27.80
N LYS A 203 -15.56 -6.36 -27.01
CA LYS A 203 -17.01 -6.31 -26.92
C LYS A 203 -17.49 -4.98 -26.35
N HIS A 204 -16.89 -4.51 -25.25
CA HIS A 204 -17.22 -3.22 -24.65
C HIS A 204 -16.95 -2.06 -25.63
N MET A 205 -15.85 -2.11 -26.37
CA MET A 205 -15.52 -1.14 -27.44
C MET A 205 -16.61 -1.08 -28.50
N SER A 206 -17.00 -2.22 -29.06
CA SER A 206 -18.07 -2.30 -30.07
C SER A 206 -19.41 -1.79 -29.55
N GLN A 207 -19.71 -1.98 -28.27
CA GLN A 207 -20.98 -1.56 -27.67
C GLN A 207 -21.05 -0.06 -27.36
N ASN A 208 -19.90 0.57 -27.11
CA ASN A 208 -19.80 1.96 -26.67
C ASN A 208 -19.15 2.87 -27.72
N ASN A 209 -18.96 2.38 -28.95
CA ASN A 209 -18.33 3.11 -30.06
C ASN A 209 -16.94 3.67 -29.69
N ILE A 210 -16.12 2.82 -29.06
CA ILE A 210 -14.74 3.15 -28.70
C ILE A 210 -13.81 2.52 -29.73
N ASP A 211 -13.02 3.32 -30.43
CA ASP A 211 -12.16 2.85 -31.52
C ASP A 211 -10.83 2.26 -31.03
N ARG A 212 -10.30 2.76 -29.91
CA ARG A 212 -8.96 2.42 -29.41
C ARG A 212 -9.03 1.77 -28.02
N VAL A 213 -8.23 0.73 -27.81
CA VAL A 213 -8.13 0.04 -26.52
C VAL A 213 -7.65 1.00 -25.41
N GLN A 214 -6.78 1.95 -25.75
CA GLN A 214 -6.28 2.96 -24.82
C GLN A 214 -7.40 3.85 -24.26
N ASP A 215 -8.40 4.17 -25.08
CA ASP A 215 -9.52 5.00 -24.66
C ASP A 215 -10.44 4.24 -23.68
N VAL A 216 -10.52 2.91 -23.79
CA VAL A 216 -11.22 2.06 -22.80
C VAL A 216 -10.61 2.21 -21.41
N TRP A 217 -9.27 2.25 -21.31
CA TRP A 217 -8.61 2.44 -20.03
C TRP A 217 -9.08 3.72 -19.35
N PHE A 218 -9.10 4.81 -20.12
CA PHE A 218 -9.46 6.13 -19.63
C PHE A 218 -10.94 6.26 -19.30
N GLU A 219 -11.83 5.77 -20.16
CA GLU A 219 -13.28 5.83 -19.93
C GLU A 219 -13.69 5.01 -18.70
N ASN A 220 -13.10 3.84 -18.49
CA ASN A 220 -13.25 3.09 -17.23
C ASN A 220 -12.82 3.91 -16.01
N LEU A 221 -11.63 4.52 -16.06
CA LEU A 221 -11.08 5.34 -14.96
C LEU A 221 -12.02 6.51 -14.64
N LYS A 222 -12.48 7.21 -15.68
CA LYS A 222 -13.43 8.32 -15.63
C LYS A 222 -14.75 7.90 -15.01
N TRP A 223 -15.27 6.74 -15.37
CA TRP A 223 -16.49 6.20 -14.77
C TRP A 223 -16.29 5.88 -13.29
N ILE A 224 -15.23 5.15 -12.91
CA ILE A 224 -14.97 4.79 -11.50
C ILE A 224 -14.80 6.04 -10.61
N ILE A 225 -14.13 7.08 -11.10
CA ILE A 225 -13.95 8.34 -10.36
C ILE A 225 -15.28 9.06 -10.12
N LYS A 226 -16.15 9.10 -11.14
CA LYS A 226 -17.41 9.87 -11.09
C LYS A 226 -18.55 9.12 -10.41
N THR A 227 -18.55 7.81 -10.47
CA THR A 227 -19.65 6.98 -9.98
C THR A 227 -19.50 6.72 -8.48
N PRO A 228 -20.52 7.03 -7.65
CA PRO A 228 -20.55 6.67 -6.24
C PRO A 228 -20.31 5.18 -6.01
N HIS A 229 -19.67 4.84 -4.89
CA HIS A 229 -19.27 3.47 -4.60
C HIS A 229 -20.46 2.48 -4.61
N ASP A 230 -21.58 2.85 -4.00
CA ASP A 230 -22.82 2.06 -3.93
C ASP A 230 -23.44 1.81 -5.31
N GLU A 231 -23.38 2.77 -6.22
CA GLU A 231 -23.81 2.60 -7.60
C GLU A 231 -22.93 1.57 -8.34
N ILE A 232 -21.60 1.59 -8.13
CA ILE A 232 -20.70 0.59 -8.72
C ILE A 232 -20.99 -0.81 -8.14
N ILE A 233 -21.24 -0.92 -6.83
CA ILE A 233 -21.61 -2.20 -6.21
C ILE A 233 -22.94 -2.72 -6.76
N LYS A 234 -23.92 -1.85 -6.96
CA LYS A 234 -25.21 -2.20 -7.56
C LYS A 234 -25.03 -2.70 -8.99
N GLU A 235 -24.21 -2.02 -9.79
CA GLU A 235 -23.86 -2.43 -11.15
C GLU A 235 -23.22 -3.82 -11.17
N SER A 236 -22.26 -4.08 -10.28
CA SER A 236 -21.63 -5.40 -10.16
C SER A 236 -22.59 -6.47 -9.67
N SER A 237 -23.51 -6.13 -8.78
CA SER A 237 -24.49 -7.09 -8.22
C SER A 237 -25.57 -7.45 -9.24
N ALA A 238 -25.83 -6.58 -10.24
CA ALA A 238 -26.70 -6.89 -11.37
C ALA A 238 -26.10 -7.98 -12.30
N LEU A 239 -24.78 -8.25 -12.19
CA LEU A 239 -24.11 -9.34 -12.90
C LEU A 239 -24.30 -10.71 -12.25
N ASP A 240 -24.95 -10.80 -11.09
CA ASP A 240 -25.30 -12.05 -10.43
C ASP A 240 -26.73 -12.47 -10.80
N PRO A 241 -26.96 -13.17 -11.94
CA PRO A 241 -28.26 -13.70 -12.20
C PRO A 241 -28.56 -14.79 -11.17
N LYS A 242 -29.63 -14.58 -10.40
CA LYS A 242 -30.28 -15.63 -9.62
C LYS A 242 -30.41 -16.89 -10.51
N GLY A 243 -29.56 -17.89 -10.29
CA GLY A 243 -29.54 -19.12 -11.08
C GLY A 243 -28.21 -19.52 -11.74
N VAL A 244 -27.11 -18.77 -11.58
CA VAL A 244 -25.76 -19.23 -11.99
C VAL A 244 -25.35 -20.45 -11.15
N LYS A 245 -25.19 -21.61 -11.80
CA LYS A 245 -24.76 -22.85 -11.13
C LYS A 245 -23.42 -23.35 -11.66
N THR A 246 -22.98 -22.88 -12.83
CA THR A 246 -21.77 -23.35 -13.50
C THR A 246 -20.91 -22.19 -14.00
N PRO A 247 -19.59 -22.40 -14.22
CA PRO A 247 -18.71 -21.42 -14.85
C PRO A 247 -19.18 -20.96 -16.24
N MET A 248 -19.90 -21.82 -16.98
CA MET A 248 -20.50 -21.45 -18.28
C MET A 248 -21.68 -20.49 -18.13
N ASP A 249 -22.49 -20.64 -17.08
CA ASP A 249 -23.57 -19.69 -16.77
C ASP A 249 -23.00 -18.32 -16.42
N THR A 250 -21.88 -18.30 -15.68
CA THR A 250 -21.13 -17.08 -15.37
C THR A 250 -20.62 -16.45 -16.67
N MET A 251 -19.94 -17.19 -17.54
CA MET A 251 -19.48 -16.66 -18.84
C MET A 251 -20.64 -16.12 -19.67
N PHE A 252 -21.78 -16.82 -19.71
CA PHE A 252 -22.95 -16.39 -20.46
C PHE A 252 -23.59 -15.13 -19.88
N ALA A 253 -23.71 -15.01 -18.56
CA ALA A 253 -24.18 -13.79 -17.89
C ALA A 253 -23.27 -12.59 -18.20
N LEU A 254 -21.96 -12.76 -18.05
CA LEU A 254 -20.96 -11.74 -18.37
C LEU A 254 -20.99 -11.36 -19.87
N SER A 255 -21.30 -12.32 -20.75
CA SER A 255 -21.45 -12.07 -22.20
C SER A 255 -22.64 -11.17 -22.55
N LYS A 256 -23.61 -10.97 -21.65
CA LYS A 256 -24.77 -10.08 -21.90
C LYS A 256 -24.59 -8.67 -21.35
N TYR A 257 -23.59 -8.46 -20.50
CA TYR A 257 -23.33 -7.15 -19.92
C TYR A 257 -23.05 -6.09 -21.00
N LYS A 258 -23.63 -4.90 -20.84
CA LYS A 258 -23.51 -3.73 -21.74
C LYS A 258 -23.33 -2.42 -20.94
N GLY A 259 -22.74 -2.51 -19.75
CA GLY A 259 -22.63 -1.35 -18.88
C GLY A 259 -21.48 -0.41 -19.29
N PRO A 260 -21.31 0.66 -18.50
CA PRO A 260 -20.41 1.78 -18.79
C PRO A 260 -18.92 1.48 -18.57
N ILE A 261 -18.60 0.31 -18.02
CA ILE A 261 -17.25 -0.21 -17.80
C ILE A 261 -17.18 -1.60 -18.44
N HIS A 262 -16.01 -2.09 -18.86
CA HIS A 262 -15.95 -3.48 -19.32
C HIS A 262 -16.00 -4.47 -18.14
N VAL A 263 -16.55 -5.65 -18.40
CA VAL A 263 -16.99 -6.54 -17.31
C VAL A 263 -15.85 -7.08 -16.44
N ALA A 264 -14.68 -7.34 -17.03
CA ALA A 264 -13.53 -7.81 -16.28
C ALA A 264 -13.06 -6.77 -15.26
N GLU A 265 -13.06 -5.48 -15.63
CA GLU A 265 -12.66 -4.41 -14.71
C GLU A 265 -13.70 -4.17 -13.61
N LEU A 266 -15.00 -4.31 -13.91
CA LEU A 266 -16.03 -4.23 -12.89
C LEU A 266 -15.88 -5.34 -11.83
N MET A 267 -15.54 -6.55 -12.27
CA MET A 267 -15.28 -7.68 -11.37
C MET A 267 -14.01 -7.49 -10.54
N ASP A 268 -12.92 -7.01 -11.16
CA ASP A 268 -11.67 -6.66 -10.46
C ASP A 268 -11.94 -5.60 -9.37
N TYR A 269 -12.67 -4.54 -9.73
CA TYR A 269 -13.07 -3.51 -8.77
C TYR A 269 -13.88 -4.09 -7.62
N TYR A 270 -14.92 -4.87 -7.92
CA TYR A 270 -15.78 -5.50 -6.90
C TYR A 270 -14.98 -6.38 -5.94
N ASN A 271 -14.16 -7.28 -6.49
CA ASN A 271 -13.29 -8.16 -5.71
C ASN A 271 -12.34 -7.36 -4.80
N LEU A 272 -11.82 -6.23 -5.29
CA LEU A 272 -10.93 -5.39 -4.50
C LEU A 272 -11.65 -4.69 -3.35
N VAL A 273 -12.83 -4.11 -3.60
CA VAL A 273 -13.52 -3.28 -2.61
C VAL A 273 -14.36 -4.08 -1.60
N CYS A 274 -14.71 -5.32 -1.92
CA CYS A 274 -15.33 -6.26 -0.97
C CYS A 274 -14.37 -6.73 0.13
N ASN A 275 -13.06 -6.56 -0.07
CA ASN A 275 -12.04 -6.85 0.93
C ASN A 275 -12.18 -5.94 2.16
N TYR A 276 -11.83 -6.43 3.33
CA TYR A 276 -11.80 -5.59 4.54
C TYR A 276 -10.42 -4.94 4.71
N VAL A 277 -10.40 -3.81 5.41
CA VAL A 277 -9.19 -3.02 5.63
C VAL A 277 -8.51 -3.46 6.93
N CYS A 278 -7.20 -3.71 6.87
CA CYS A 278 -6.31 -3.84 8.02
C CYS A 278 -5.25 -2.75 8.00
N VAL A 279 -4.81 -2.31 9.18
CA VAL A 279 -3.71 -1.36 9.34
C VAL A 279 -2.57 -2.05 10.09
N TRP A 280 -1.49 -2.28 9.37
CA TRP A 280 -0.29 -2.94 9.87
C TRP A 280 0.77 -1.91 10.21
N GLN A 281 1.42 -2.12 11.34
CA GLN A 281 2.52 -1.32 11.84
C GLN A 281 3.77 -2.20 11.91
N ALA A 282 4.86 -1.78 11.29
CA ALA A 282 6.13 -2.48 11.40
C ALA A 282 6.61 -2.50 12.86
N GLU A 283 7.10 -3.66 13.31
CA GLU A 283 7.81 -3.80 14.58
C GLU A 283 9.09 -2.93 14.58
N GLU A 284 9.47 -2.43 15.75
CA GLU A 284 10.64 -1.56 15.93
C GLU A 284 11.92 -2.21 15.36
N GLY A 285 12.67 -1.44 14.57
CA GLY A 285 13.86 -1.92 13.87
C GLY A 285 13.59 -2.68 12.57
N SER A 286 12.35 -2.66 12.07
CA SER A 286 11.99 -3.01 10.69
C SER A 286 11.22 -1.89 10.01
N GLU A 287 11.15 -1.96 8.68
CA GLU A 287 10.40 -1.01 7.86
C GLU A 287 9.85 -1.69 6.60
N PHE A 288 8.71 -1.19 6.12
CA PHE A 288 8.18 -1.50 4.81
C PHE A 288 8.91 -0.67 3.74
N ILE A 289 9.24 -1.28 2.60
CA ILE A 289 9.82 -0.58 1.45
C ILE A 289 8.71 0.00 0.58
N LEU A 290 9.00 1.10 -0.11
CA LEU A 290 8.13 1.65 -1.15
C LEU A 290 8.67 1.26 -2.52
N THR A 291 7.78 0.94 -3.44
CA THR A 291 8.10 0.58 -4.83
C THR A 291 7.06 1.15 -5.77
N ASP A 292 7.32 1.14 -7.08
CA ASP A 292 6.35 1.51 -8.11
C ASP A 292 5.19 0.52 -8.22
N LYS A 293 5.26 -0.60 -7.48
CA LYS A 293 4.25 -1.66 -7.42
C LYS A 293 3.40 -1.62 -6.14
N CYS A 294 3.60 -0.64 -5.26
CA CYS A 294 2.87 -0.54 -3.97
C CYS A 294 1.37 -0.26 -4.08
N PHE A 295 0.82 -0.11 -5.30
CA PHE A 295 -0.61 -0.04 -5.58
C PHE A 295 -0.97 -1.14 -6.60
N GLY A 296 -0.81 -2.39 -6.20
CA GLY A 296 -1.00 -3.54 -7.09
C GLY A 296 -0.22 -4.79 -6.69
N ALA A 297 0.72 -4.68 -5.75
CA ALA A 297 1.33 -5.85 -5.15
C ALA A 297 0.32 -6.61 -4.28
N PHE A 298 0.22 -7.91 -4.50
CA PHE A 298 -0.71 -8.77 -3.81
C PHE A 298 -0.10 -10.11 -3.44
N GLU A 299 -0.67 -10.74 -2.44
CA GLU A 299 -0.54 -12.17 -2.19
C GLU A 299 -1.77 -12.87 -2.78
N GLY A 300 -1.57 -13.97 -3.52
CA GLY A 300 -2.68 -14.78 -4.00
C GLY A 300 -2.26 -16.16 -4.51
N ASP A 301 -3.26 -16.91 -4.97
CA ASP A 301 -3.10 -18.22 -5.62
C ASP A 301 -4.23 -18.49 -6.61
N MET A 302 -3.92 -19.13 -7.73
CA MET A 302 -4.84 -19.44 -8.84
C MET A 302 -5.81 -18.29 -9.21
N GLY A 303 -5.29 -17.06 -9.27
CA GLY A 303 -6.08 -15.86 -9.61
C GLY A 303 -6.91 -15.27 -8.47
N VAL A 304 -6.88 -15.88 -7.27
CA VAL A 304 -7.53 -15.33 -6.08
C VAL A 304 -6.53 -14.53 -5.25
N CYS A 305 -6.76 -13.23 -5.12
CA CYS A 305 -5.98 -12.38 -4.23
C CYS A 305 -6.43 -12.56 -2.78
N PHE A 306 -5.50 -12.90 -1.89
CA PHE A 306 -5.69 -12.97 -0.45
C PHE A 306 -5.48 -11.61 0.21
N HIS A 307 -4.41 -10.91 -0.19
CA HIS A 307 -4.01 -9.62 0.39
C HIS A 307 -3.57 -8.67 -0.72
N ASN A 308 -4.00 -7.41 -0.66
CA ASN A 308 -3.43 -6.33 -1.46
C ASN A 308 -2.71 -5.35 -0.53
N PHE A 309 -1.46 -5.04 -0.82
CA PHE A 309 -0.60 -4.23 0.05
C PHE A 309 -0.49 -2.81 -0.46
N TYR A 310 -0.77 -1.84 0.40
CA TYR A 310 -0.69 -0.41 0.13
C TYR A 310 0.25 0.25 1.15
N VAL A 311 1.53 0.38 0.78
CA VAL A 311 2.54 0.93 1.67
C VAL A 311 2.36 2.45 1.76
N VAL A 312 2.08 2.96 2.95
CA VAL A 312 1.76 4.38 3.17
C VAL A 312 2.85 5.12 3.93
N SER A 313 3.76 4.40 4.61
CA SER A 313 5.01 4.91 5.17
C SER A 313 5.98 3.74 5.46
N PRO A 314 7.25 4.00 5.82
CA PRO A 314 8.15 2.95 6.28
C PRO A 314 7.61 2.16 7.49
N LYS A 315 6.72 2.78 8.28
CA LYS A 315 6.15 2.16 9.48
C LYS A 315 4.78 1.53 9.25
N TYR A 316 4.03 1.94 8.23
CA TYR A 316 2.63 1.55 8.08
C TYR A 316 2.31 1.05 6.68
N VAL A 317 1.57 -0.05 6.62
CA VAL A 317 0.95 -0.57 5.39
C VAL A 317 -0.55 -0.76 5.65
N VAL A 318 -1.36 -0.35 4.69
CA VAL A 318 -2.78 -0.68 4.64
C VAL A 318 -2.92 -1.95 3.83
N VAL A 319 -3.66 -2.92 4.34
CA VAL A 319 -3.85 -4.21 3.68
C VAL A 319 -5.33 -4.43 3.42
N LEU A 320 -5.69 -4.65 2.15
CA LEU A 320 -7.03 -5.13 1.82
C LEU A 320 -7.01 -6.65 1.82
N VAL A 321 -7.83 -7.24 2.67
CA VAL A 321 -7.80 -8.67 2.94
C VAL A 321 -9.09 -9.32 2.47
N ASN A 322 -8.96 -10.41 1.70
CA ASN A 322 -10.08 -11.13 1.12
C ASN A 322 -10.61 -12.18 2.09
N ARG A 323 -11.84 -12.04 2.58
CA ARG A 323 -12.41 -13.01 3.53
C ARG A 323 -12.67 -14.38 2.95
N LEU A 324 -12.73 -14.52 1.63
CA LEU A 324 -12.99 -15.81 1.01
C LEU A 324 -11.92 -16.83 1.42
N TYR A 325 -10.64 -16.43 1.58
CA TYR A 325 -9.60 -17.38 2.01
C TYR A 325 -9.72 -17.80 3.47
N MET A 326 -10.44 -17.04 4.28
CA MET A 326 -10.70 -17.37 5.68
C MET A 326 -11.88 -18.34 5.85
N TRP A 327 -12.65 -18.59 4.79
CA TRP A 327 -13.79 -19.50 4.84
C TRP A 327 -13.37 -20.94 4.56
N ASP A 328 -14.10 -21.90 5.15
CA ASP A 328 -13.87 -23.34 4.94
C ASP A 328 -13.97 -23.75 3.46
N LEU A 329 -14.63 -22.94 2.63
CA LEU A 329 -14.69 -23.10 1.18
C LEU A 329 -13.29 -23.17 0.53
N MET A 330 -12.27 -22.54 1.12
CA MET A 330 -10.91 -22.67 0.61
C MET A 330 -10.21 -23.98 0.98
N LYS A 331 -10.64 -24.65 2.05
CA LYS A 331 -10.12 -25.98 2.40
C LYS A 331 -10.48 -27.04 1.36
N THR A 332 -11.52 -26.81 0.55
CA THR A 332 -12.00 -27.76 -0.46
C THR A 332 -11.54 -27.43 -1.89
N THR A 333 -11.01 -26.23 -2.15
CA THR A 333 -10.67 -25.76 -3.52
C THR A 333 -9.22 -26.00 -3.93
N GLY A 334 -8.40 -26.58 -3.04
CA GLY A 334 -6.98 -26.86 -3.34
C GLY A 334 -6.08 -25.62 -3.38
N LEU A 335 -6.62 -24.44 -3.03
CA LEU A 335 -5.85 -23.20 -2.89
C LEU A 335 -4.84 -23.33 -1.74
N ARG A 336 -3.65 -22.77 -1.91
CA ARG A 336 -2.68 -22.69 -0.82
C ARG A 336 -3.21 -21.81 0.32
N LYS A 337 -2.70 -22.05 1.52
CA LYS A 337 -2.94 -21.13 2.65
C LYS A 337 -2.21 -19.80 2.44
N SER A 338 -2.81 -18.75 2.98
CA SER A 338 -2.15 -17.44 3.14
C SER A 338 -0.82 -17.59 3.88
N TRP A 339 0.18 -16.82 3.47
CA TRP A 339 1.48 -16.72 4.13
C TRP A 339 1.41 -15.85 5.40
N PHE A 340 0.38 -15.01 5.52
CA PHE A 340 0.05 -14.25 6.74
C PHE A 340 -1.05 -14.96 7.53
N GLY A 341 -0.82 -15.14 8.83
CA GLY A 341 -1.79 -15.80 9.70
C GLY A 341 -2.93 -14.86 10.12
N ASP A 342 -4.00 -15.47 10.64
CA ASP A 342 -5.22 -14.77 11.05
C ASP A 342 -5.01 -13.77 12.20
N GLU A 343 -3.90 -13.88 12.93
CA GLU A 343 -3.50 -12.93 13.96
C GLU A 343 -3.28 -11.50 13.42
N LEU A 344 -2.99 -11.36 12.12
CA LEU A 344 -2.77 -10.06 11.47
C LEU A 344 -4.06 -9.42 10.91
N HIS A 345 -5.20 -10.03 11.18
CA HIS A 345 -6.46 -9.79 10.47
C HIS A 345 -7.59 -9.34 11.40
N ALA A 346 -7.29 -8.42 12.32
CA ALA A 346 -8.28 -7.92 13.27
C ALA A 346 -9.44 -7.19 12.55
N ASN A 347 -10.67 -7.59 12.88
CA ASN A 347 -11.87 -6.92 12.40
C ASN A 347 -12.02 -5.53 13.04
N PRO A 348 -12.56 -4.55 12.30
CA PRO A 348 -12.94 -3.29 12.91
C PRO A 348 -14.11 -3.50 13.88
N ASP A 349 -14.08 -2.77 14.98
CA ASP A 349 -15.25 -2.65 15.86
C ASP A 349 -16.25 -1.70 15.16
N VAL A 350 -17.47 -2.17 14.89
CA VAL A 350 -18.48 -1.38 14.14
C VAL A 350 -19.50 -0.79 15.11
N ILE A 351 -19.64 0.53 15.08
CA ILE A 351 -20.65 1.28 15.83
C ILE A 351 -21.79 1.59 14.86
N TYR A 352 -22.86 0.80 14.96
CA TYR A 352 -24.05 0.99 14.15
C TYR A 352 -24.90 2.14 14.69
N THR A 353 -25.33 3.02 13.80
CA THR A 353 -26.18 4.18 14.17
C THR A 353 -27.65 3.79 14.33
N LYS A 354 -28.08 2.72 13.67
CA LYS A 354 -29.40 2.08 13.87
C LYS A 354 -29.18 0.65 14.37
N LYS A 355 -30.17 0.08 15.08
CA LYS A 355 -30.11 -1.34 15.45
C LYS A 355 -29.94 -2.17 14.17
N PRO A 356 -28.96 -3.09 14.09
CA PRO A 356 -28.80 -3.94 12.93
C PRO A 356 -30.03 -4.86 12.83
N MET A 357 -30.89 -4.61 11.83
CA MET A 357 -31.89 -5.57 11.39
C MET A 357 -31.35 -6.30 10.15
N ARG A 358 -31.90 -7.49 9.89
CA ARG A 358 -31.21 -8.67 9.32
C ARG A 358 -30.79 -8.58 7.84
N GLY A 359 -30.81 -7.41 7.18
CA GLY A 359 -30.61 -7.26 5.73
C GLY A 359 -29.53 -6.26 5.32
N ALA A 360 -29.04 -6.39 4.08
CA ALA A 360 -28.07 -5.44 3.49
C ALA A 360 -28.69 -4.06 3.19
N GLU A 361 -30.01 -4.00 3.10
CA GLU A 361 -30.79 -2.77 2.92
C GLU A 361 -30.83 -1.84 4.17
N ASP A 362 -30.32 -2.29 5.32
CA ASP A 362 -30.42 -1.56 6.59
C ASP A 362 -29.12 -0.84 7.02
N PHE A 363 -28.05 -0.93 6.22
CA PHE A 363 -26.79 -0.25 6.53
C PHE A 363 -26.89 1.25 6.34
N THR A 364 -26.40 2.03 7.31
CA THR A 364 -26.41 3.49 7.19
C THR A 364 -25.04 4.01 6.73
N PRO A 365 -25.01 5.09 5.92
CA PRO A 365 -23.76 5.78 5.56
C PRO A 365 -22.96 6.28 6.77
N THR A 366 -23.62 6.46 7.91
CA THR A 366 -23.08 7.04 9.14
C THR A 366 -22.53 6.01 10.13
N ASP A 367 -22.67 4.70 9.87
CA ASP A 367 -22.01 3.67 10.70
C ASP A 367 -20.50 3.92 10.77
N VAL A 368 -19.92 3.76 11.95
CA VAL A 368 -18.49 4.04 12.19
C VAL A 368 -17.71 2.76 12.40
N PHE A 369 -16.62 2.61 11.66
CA PHE A 369 -15.66 1.53 11.75
C PHE A 369 -14.45 2.00 12.54
N LYS A 370 -14.14 1.30 13.63
CA LYS A 370 -12.98 1.55 14.49
C LYS A 370 -11.91 0.50 14.22
N TYR A 371 -10.77 0.93 13.69
CA TYR A 371 -9.66 0.05 13.34
C TYR A 371 -8.59 0.01 14.42
N LYS A 372 -7.88 -1.11 14.48
CA LYS A 372 -6.70 -1.30 15.32
C LYS A 372 -5.44 -1.28 14.46
N ARG A 373 -4.34 -0.82 15.05
CA ARG A 373 -3.00 -0.99 14.49
C ARG A 373 -2.45 -2.31 14.98
N ILE A 374 -2.09 -3.16 14.04
CA ILE A 374 -1.51 -4.46 14.38
C ILE A 374 -0.01 -4.34 14.22
N VAL A 375 0.74 -4.57 15.29
CA VAL A 375 2.20 -4.63 15.20
C VAL A 375 2.58 -5.94 14.53
N VAL A 376 3.18 -5.83 13.35
CA VAL A 376 3.58 -6.94 12.52
C VAL A 376 5.01 -7.34 12.86
N PRO A 377 5.27 -8.61 13.23
CA PRO A 377 6.62 -9.08 13.52
C PRO A 377 7.58 -8.84 12.35
N LYS A 378 8.85 -8.59 12.65
CA LYS A 378 9.92 -8.36 11.66
C LYS A 378 9.89 -9.34 10.49
N GLU A 379 9.72 -10.62 10.79
CA GLU A 379 9.69 -11.67 9.76
C GLU A 379 8.56 -11.45 8.75
N LYS A 380 7.36 -11.09 9.22
CA LYS A 380 6.21 -10.81 8.36
C LYS A 380 6.36 -9.48 7.61
N VAL A 381 7.05 -8.50 8.19
CA VAL A 381 7.46 -7.28 7.46
C VAL A 381 8.40 -7.63 6.30
N TYR A 382 9.42 -8.46 6.54
CA TYR A 382 10.36 -8.88 5.50
C TYR A 382 9.72 -9.78 4.43
N LEU A 383 8.74 -10.59 4.82
CA LEU A 383 7.92 -11.34 3.87
C LEU A 383 7.08 -10.41 2.98
N CYS A 384 6.43 -9.40 3.56
CA CYS A 384 5.72 -8.37 2.77
C CYS A 384 6.68 -7.65 1.81
N ASN A 385 7.86 -7.22 2.28
CA ASN A 385 8.88 -6.63 1.41
C ASN A 385 9.35 -7.60 0.32
N SER A 386 9.38 -8.90 0.59
CA SER A 386 9.73 -9.92 -0.40
C SER A 386 8.72 -10.00 -1.54
N ILE A 387 7.42 -9.86 -1.25
CA ILE A 387 6.36 -9.75 -2.26
C ILE A 387 6.57 -8.50 -3.12
N LEU A 388 6.88 -7.36 -2.49
CA LEU A 388 7.15 -6.11 -3.19
C LEU A 388 8.40 -6.19 -4.09
N LEU A 389 9.42 -6.92 -3.65
CA LEU A 389 10.64 -7.18 -4.42
C LEU A 389 10.38 -8.14 -5.58
N ASP A 390 9.52 -9.15 -5.41
CA ASP A 390 9.19 -10.09 -6.47
C ASP A 390 8.26 -9.49 -7.54
N ALA A 391 7.60 -8.38 -7.25
CA ALA A 391 6.77 -7.65 -8.20
C ALA A 391 7.57 -6.93 -9.33
N SER A 392 8.88 -7.19 -9.44
CA SER A 392 9.79 -6.56 -10.42
C SER A 392 9.75 -5.03 -10.43
N PRO A 393 9.95 -4.37 -9.28
CA PRO A 393 9.90 -2.92 -9.21
C PRO A 393 11.01 -2.24 -10.04
N LYS A 394 10.65 -1.17 -10.75
CA LYS A 394 11.58 -0.23 -11.39
C LYS A 394 12.34 0.58 -10.32
N TYR A 395 11.67 0.91 -9.22
CA TYR A 395 12.21 1.72 -8.13
C TYR A 395 11.99 1.05 -6.77
N ILE A 396 13.01 1.08 -5.92
CA ILE A 396 12.90 0.64 -4.52
C ILE A 396 13.34 1.79 -3.63
N THR A 397 12.47 2.23 -2.74
CA THR A 397 12.71 3.31 -1.79
C THR A 397 12.70 2.77 -0.36
N TYR A 398 13.75 3.09 0.38
CA TYR A 398 13.95 2.62 1.76
C TYR A 398 14.70 3.68 2.58
N LYS A 399 14.63 3.58 3.90
CA LYS A 399 15.21 4.54 4.83
C LYS A 399 16.40 3.98 5.60
N SER A 400 16.34 2.70 5.93
CA SER A 400 17.29 2.04 6.81
C SER A 400 18.07 0.98 6.07
N ASP A 401 19.38 1.20 5.87
CA ASP A 401 20.27 0.20 5.27
C ASP A 401 20.18 -1.15 6.01
N ILE A 402 20.05 -1.14 7.33
CA ILE A 402 19.97 -2.38 8.11
C ILE A 402 18.65 -3.12 7.86
N SER A 403 17.53 -2.40 7.76
CA SER A 403 16.23 -3.02 7.46
C SER A 403 16.17 -3.52 6.02
N MET A 404 16.71 -2.73 5.08
CA MET A 404 16.80 -3.12 3.68
C MET A 404 17.68 -4.35 3.49
N TYR A 405 18.86 -4.40 4.12
CA TYR A 405 19.75 -5.56 4.05
C TYR A 405 19.07 -6.83 4.59
N ARG A 406 18.34 -6.71 5.71
CA ARG A 406 17.58 -7.82 6.29
C ARG A 406 16.45 -8.29 5.36
N SER A 407 15.74 -7.35 4.73
CA SER A 407 14.70 -7.67 3.73
C SER A 407 15.28 -8.43 2.53
N LEU A 408 16.43 -7.99 2.00
CA LEU A 408 17.12 -8.66 0.89
C LEU A 408 17.62 -10.06 1.27
N ARG A 409 18.18 -10.21 2.48
CA ARG A 409 18.60 -11.52 3.01
C ARG A 409 17.42 -12.47 3.19
N TYR A 410 16.28 -11.97 3.67
CA TYR A 410 15.07 -12.76 3.80
C TYR A 410 14.55 -13.19 2.42
N TYR A 411 14.45 -12.26 1.46
CA TYR A 411 14.05 -12.56 0.08
C TYR A 411 14.94 -13.61 -0.57
N ASP A 412 16.28 -13.48 -0.49
CA ASP A 412 17.20 -14.48 -1.03
C ASP A 412 17.02 -15.87 -0.40
N LYS A 413 16.63 -15.93 0.88
CA LYS A 413 16.38 -17.18 1.59
C LYS A 413 15.09 -17.86 1.16
N THR A 414 14.04 -17.08 0.83
CA THR A 414 12.69 -17.61 0.62
C THR A 414 12.24 -17.63 -0.84
N LYS A 415 12.92 -16.91 -1.73
CA LYS A 415 12.44 -16.72 -3.11
C LYS A 415 12.36 -17.99 -3.94
N GLU A 416 13.21 -18.97 -3.65
CA GLU A 416 13.18 -20.24 -4.40
C GLU A 416 11.90 -21.03 -4.12
N ASP A 417 11.37 -20.93 -2.90
CA ASP A 417 10.22 -21.69 -2.43
C ASP A 417 8.89 -20.94 -2.62
N LEU A 418 8.92 -19.60 -2.51
CA LEU A 418 7.69 -18.79 -2.45
C LEU A 418 7.33 -18.09 -3.76
N PHE A 419 8.31 -17.84 -4.63
CA PHE A 419 8.13 -16.91 -5.74
C PHE A 419 8.47 -17.51 -7.09
N THR A 420 7.75 -17.05 -8.11
CA THR A 420 7.91 -17.54 -9.48
C THR A 420 9.05 -16.83 -10.21
N PHE A 421 9.20 -15.52 -10.02
CA PHE A 421 10.10 -14.71 -10.86
C PHE A 421 11.53 -14.60 -10.34
N LYS A 422 11.72 -14.57 -9.01
CA LYS A 422 13.02 -14.79 -8.35
C LYS A 422 14.11 -13.78 -8.78
N TYR A 423 13.77 -12.50 -8.81
CA TYR A 423 14.68 -11.42 -9.22
C TYR A 423 15.98 -11.37 -8.39
N GLY A 424 17.04 -10.82 -9.00
CA GLY A 424 18.36 -10.72 -8.39
C GLY A 424 18.72 -9.29 -7.95
N TYR A 425 18.93 -9.08 -6.65
CA TYR A 425 19.28 -7.77 -6.07
C TYR A 425 20.72 -7.71 -5.53
N HIS A 426 21.65 -8.42 -6.15
CA HIS A 426 23.03 -8.56 -5.66
C HIS A 426 23.79 -7.22 -5.61
N VAL A 427 23.55 -6.30 -6.55
CA VAL A 427 24.15 -4.96 -6.53
C VAL A 427 23.62 -4.15 -5.35
N LEU A 428 22.29 -4.00 -5.24
CA LEU A 428 21.65 -3.33 -4.12
C LEU A 428 22.12 -3.88 -2.77
N LYS A 429 22.16 -5.21 -2.61
CA LYS A 429 22.62 -5.87 -1.39
C LYS A 429 24.08 -5.56 -1.05
N ARG A 430 24.96 -5.49 -2.05
CA ARG A 430 26.39 -5.17 -1.88
C ARG A 430 26.58 -3.72 -1.43
N GLU A 431 25.90 -2.79 -2.08
CA GLU A 431 25.98 -1.36 -1.76
C GLU A 431 25.44 -1.06 -0.36
N VAL A 432 24.27 -1.62 -0.02
CA VAL A 432 23.69 -1.49 1.33
C VAL A 432 24.65 -2.05 2.39
N LEU A 433 25.31 -3.19 2.12
CA LEU A 433 26.29 -3.77 3.04
C LEU A 433 27.55 -2.89 3.17
N ALA A 434 28.01 -2.28 2.09
CA ALA A 434 29.14 -1.35 2.12
C ALA A 434 28.82 -0.11 2.96
N ASN A 435 27.62 0.47 2.81
CA ASN A 435 27.14 1.59 3.62
C ASN A 435 27.08 1.25 5.12
N LEU A 436 26.62 0.05 5.47
CA LEU A 436 26.60 -0.42 6.86
C LEU A 436 28.00 -0.52 7.45
N LYS A 437 28.96 -1.11 6.71
CA LYS A 437 30.36 -1.21 7.15
C LYS A 437 30.99 0.17 7.34
N ALA A 438 30.73 1.12 6.44
CA ALA A 438 31.23 2.48 6.55
C ALA A 438 30.68 3.20 7.80
N LYS A 439 29.40 3.01 8.13
CA LYS A 439 28.77 3.59 9.35
C LYS A 439 29.39 3.04 10.64
N VAL A 440 29.63 1.73 10.71
CA VAL A 440 30.28 1.09 11.88
C VAL A 440 31.71 1.61 12.08
N ASN A 441 32.48 1.76 11.00
CA ASN A 441 33.85 2.29 11.10
C ASN A 441 33.88 3.74 11.61
N ARG A 442 32.92 4.59 11.22
CA ARG A 442 32.83 5.97 11.71
C ARG A 442 32.55 6.04 13.21
N THR A 443 31.70 5.17 13.74
CA THR A 443 31.36 5.14 15.17
C THR A 443 32.48 4.63 16.07
N HIS A 444 33.50 3.97 15.51
CA HIS A 444 34.69 3.52 16.28
C HIS A 444 35.83 4.54 16.29
N CYS A 445 35.80 5.55 15.40
CA CYS A 445 36.81 6.61 15.33
C CYS A 445 36.41 7.89 16.08
N SER A 446 35.18 7.95 16.58
CA SER A 446 34.62 9.01 17.44
C SER A 446 34.47 8.50 18.86
#